data_AF-A0A5J6GS12-F1
#
_entry.id   AF-A0A5J6GS12-F1
#
_cell.length_a   1.000
_cell.length_b   1.000
_cell.length_c   1.000
_cell.angle_alpha   90.00
_cell.angle_beta   90.00
_cell.angle_gamma   90.00
#
_symmetry.space_group_name_H-M   'P 1'
#
loop_
_entity.id
_entity.type
_entity.pdbx_description
1 polymer ?
#
loop_
_entity_poly.entity_id
_entity_poly.type
_entity_poly.pdbx_seq_one_letter_code
_entity_poly.pdbx_strand_id
1 'polypeptide(L)'
;MTHVVTTVLRGLLRAAPDSPALPILRDALVDGAVTDPARDHRRCWGARLTPLRGRAVTPSSVHTAQAVVALDRAARLFGEDSNARAAREEGVRWLLSCPGPAHDGCEDLESSHDTVRRPHPVDASRHEVLSVRHFAAAWVMRALLTPGAVRTAADEGQEAAWQELLSGAAASVWRQQDGGIWSWDGGDLAYPMWMTYQGLSALRAHAVWMYQPGT
;
A
#
# COMPACT_ATOMS: atom_id res chain seq x y z
N MET A 1 -5.70 5.53 -11.30
CA MET A 1 -5.31 4.26 -10.65
C MET A 1 -4.47 4.60 -9.44
N THR A 2 -4.79 4.05 -8.27
CA THR A 2 -4.10 4.35 -7.00
C THR A 2 -2.61 4.00 -7.08
N HIS A 3 -2.28 2.85 -7.66
CA HIS A 3 -0.88 2.45 -7.87
C HIS A 3 -0.06 3.47 -8.67
N VAL A 4 -0.63 4.03 -9.74
CA VAL A 4 0.06 5.02 -10.59
C VAL A 4 0.29 6.30 -9.81
N VAL A 5 -0.77 6.86 -9.18
CA VAL A 5 -0.67 8.12 -8.43
C VAL A 5 0.31 8.00 -7.27
N THR A 6 0.22 6.93 -6.48
CA THR A 6 1.15 6.71 -5.36
C THR A 6 2.59 6.48 -5.83
N THR A 7 2.80 5.87 -7.00
CA THR A 7 4.14 5.67 -7.58
C THR A 7 4.74 7.00 -8.07
N VAL A 8 3.98 7.80 -8.81
CA VAL A 8 4.43 9.12 -9.27
C VAL A 8 4.68 10.05 -8.10
N LEU A 9 3.77 10.11 -7.12
CA LEU A 9 3.93 10.91 -5.91
C LEU A 9 5.22 10.53 -5.16
N ARG A 10 5.44 9.24 -4.88
CA ARG A 10 6.67 8.77 -4.19
C ARG A 10 7.94 9.01 -5.02
N GLY A 11 7.84 8.93 -6.35
CA GLY A 11 8.94 9.21 -7.27
C GLY A 11 9.34 10.69 -7.27
N LEU A 12 8.37 11.59 -7.41
CA LEU A 12 8.60 13.04 -7.37
C LEU A 12 9.11 13.49 -6.02
N LEU A 13 8.57 12.94 -4.91
CA LEU A 13 9.09 13.19 -3.56
C LEU A 13 10.57 12.84 -3.38
N ARG A 14 11.15 12.03 -4.28
CA ARG A 14 12.58 11.69 -4.28
C ARG A 14 13.36 12.48 -5.32
N ALA A 15 12.82 12.67 -6.52
CA ALA A 15 13.54 13.19 -7.67
C ALA A 15 13.34 14.70 -7.89
N ALA A 16 12.20 15.24 -7.48
CA ALA A 16 11.79 16.64 -7.69
C ALA A 16 10.87 17.10 -6.53
N PRO A 17 11.42 17.29 -5.31
CA PRO A 17 10.63 17.59 -4.12
C PRO A 17 9.92 18.95 -4.16
N ASP A 18 10.33 19.85 -5.06
CA ASP A 18 9.69 21.15 -5.27
C ASP A 18 8.67 21.14 -6.43
N SER A 19 8.35 19.96 -6.97
CA SER A 19 7.44 19.84 -8.11
C SER A 19 6.04 20.35 -7.75
N PRO A 20 5.44 21.26 -8.56
CA PRO A 20 4.09 21.75 -8.32
C PRO A 20 3.02 20.65 -8.50
N ALA A 21 3.39 19.48 -9.03
CA ALA A 21 2.50 18.33 -9.12
C ALA A 21 2.27 17.61 -7.77
N LEU A 22 3.12 17.84 -6.76
CA LEU A 22 3.04 17.13 -5.49
C LEU A 22 1.73 17.37 -4.72
N PRO A 23 1.27 18.63 -4.52
CA PRO A 23 -0.04 18.88 -3.90
C PRO A 23 -1.18 18.28 -4.73
N ILE A 24 -1.14 18.40 -6.06
CA ILE A 24 -2.18 17.87 -6.96
C ILE A 24 -2.32 16.36 -6.81
N LEU A 25 -1.20 15.63 -6.76
CA LEU A 25 -1.20 14.18 -6.61
C LEU A 25 -1.63 13.74 -5.21
N ARG A 26 -1.27 14.49 -4.16
CA ARG A 26 -1.74 14.26 -2.80
C ARG A 26 -3.26 14.43 -2.73
N ASP A 27 -3.77 15.54 -3.25
CA ASP A 27 -5.21 15.85 -3.19
C ASP A 27 -6.02 14.84 -4.01
N ALA A 28 -5.55 14.49 -5.21
CA ALA A 28 -6.17 13.43 -6.02
C ALA A 28 -6.19 12.06 -5.29
N LEU A 29 -5.19 11.78 -4.47
CA LEU A 29 -5.15 10.56 -3.66
C LEU A 29 -6.14 10.65 -2.49
N VAL A 30 -6.20 11.78 -1.79
CA VAL A 30 -7.13 12.01 -0.66
C VAL A 30 -8.59 11.98 -1.13
N ASP A 31 -8.90 12.68 -2.22
CA ASP A 31 -10.24 12.74 -2.83
C ASP A 31 -10.68 11.40 -3.41
N GLY A 32 -9.71 10.55 -3.80
CA GLY A 32 -9.96 9.21 -4.30
C GLY A 32 -10.19 8.15 -3.23
N ALA A 33 -10.14 8.51 -1.94
CA ALA A 33 -10.46 7.61 -0.85
C ALA A 33 -11.96 7.29 -0.82
N VAL A 34 -12.31 6.05 -0.49
CA VAL A 34 -13.71 5.60 -0.33
C VAL A 34 -13.94 5.09 1.08
N THR A 35 -15.18 5.18 1.57
CA THR A 35 -15.55 4.59 2.86
C THR A 35 -15.95 3.14 2.67
N ASP A 36 -15.51 2.27 3.58
CA ASP A 36 -15.85 0.86 3.57
C ASP A 36 -16.87 0.52 4.68
N PRO A 37 -18.15 0.28 4.35
CA PRO A 37 -19.16 -0.08 5.33
C PRO A 37 -18.84 -1.36 6.11
N ALA A 38 -18.01 -2.26 5.57
CA ALA A 38 -17.62 -3.49 6.24
C ALA A 38 -16.60 -3.27 7.37
N ARG A 39 -15.96 -2.09 7.42
CA ARG A 39 -14.91 -1.74 8.39
C ARG A 39 -15.18 -0.37 9.00
N ASP A 40 -16.30 -0.26 9.71
CA ASP A 40 -16.74 0.94 10.43
C ASP A 40 -16.82 2.22 9.59
N HIS A 41 -17.11 2.09 8.28
CA HIS A 41 -17.07 3.23 7.34
C HIS A 41 -15.71 3.94 7.26
N ARG A 42 -14.62 3.27 7.65
CA ARG A 42 -13.26 3.83 7.58
C ARG A 42 -12.86 4.11 6.13
N ARG A 43 -12.06 5.15 5.93
CA ARG A 43 -11.54 5.48 4.59
C ARG A 43 -10.45 4.51 4.16
N CYS A 44 -10.53 4.09 2.91
CA CYS A 44 -9.61 3.16 2.26
C CYS A 44 -9.48 3.46 0.77
N TRP A 45 -8.66 2.67 0.07
CA TRP A 45 -8.47 2.80 -1.37
C TRP A 45 -8.68 1.47 -2.08
N GLY A 46 -9.26 1.55 -3.28
CA GLY A 46 -9.22 0.48 -4.27
C GLY A 46 -8.18 0.74 -5.35
N ALA A 47 -8.19 -0.10 -6.39
CA ALA A 47 -7.31 0.08 -7.55
C ALA A 47 -7.55 1.39 -8.32
N ARG A 48 -8.78 1.91 -8.25
CA ARG A 48 -9.21 3.15 -8.91
C ARG A 48 -9.51 4.22 -7.87
N LEU A 49 -9.16 5.46 -8.22
CA LEU A 49 -9.48 6.67 -7.44
C LEU A 49 -10.85 7.25 -7.80
N THR A 50 -11.47 6.77 -8.87
CA THR A 50 -12.76 7.26 -9.34
C THR A 50 -13.63 6.06 -9.70
N PRO A 51 -14.91 6.03 -9.27
CA PRO A 51 -15.86 5.02 -9.70
C PRO A 51 -15.99 4.98 -11.24
N LEU A 52 -16.17 3.78 -11.78
CA LEU A 52 -16.66 3.65 -13.16
C LEU A 52 -18.19 3.65 -13.13
N ARG A 53 -18.86 4.21 -14.14
CA ARG A 53 -20.33 4.36 -14.21
C ARG A 53 -21.08 3.19 -13.54
N GLY A 54 -21.70 3.46 -12.39
CA GLY A 54 -22.52 2.51 -11.62
C GLY A 54 -21.78 1.43 -10.82
N ARG A 55 -20.44 1.42 -10.79
CA ARG A 55 -19.62 0.47 -10.03
C ARG A 55 -18.83 1.19 -8.95
N ALA A 56 -19.14 0.87 -7.69
CA ALA A 56 -18.37 1.31 -6.54
C ALA A 56 -16.90 0.87 -6.66
N VAL A 57 -16.00 1.62 -6.04
CA VAL A 57 -14.61 1.22 -5.89
C VAL A 57 -14.56 0.10 -4.85
N THR A 58 -14.00 -1.05 -5.23
CA THR A 58 -13.76 -2.15 -4.30
C THR A 58 -12.57 -1.82 -3.39
N PRO A 59 -12.72 -1.80 -2.06
CA PRO A 59 -11.62 -1.66 -1.11
C PRO A 59 -10.50 -2.68 -1.37
N SER A 60 -9.24 -2.28 -1.14
CA SER A 60 -8.09 -3.14 -1.41
C SER A 60 -6.93 -2.82 -0.47
N SER A 61 -6.48 -3.82 0.29
CA SER A 61 -5.40 -3.69 1.27
C SER A 61 -4.11 -3.13 0.67
N VAL A 62 -3.68 -3.63 -0.48
CA VAL A 62 -2.44 -3.16 -1.12
C VAL A 62 -2.54 -1.71 -1.58
N HIS A 63 -3.70 -1.28 -2.05
CA HIS A 63 -3.93 0.10 -2.48
C HIS A 63 -4.02 1.05 -1.31
N THR A 64 -4.71 0.65 -0.24
CA THR A 64 -4.73 1.38 1.03
C THR A 64 -3.31 1.51 1.60
N ALA A 65 -2.54 0.43 1.64
CA ALA A 65 -1.15 0.45 2.11
C ALA A 65 -0.25 1.35 1.26
N GLN A 66 -0.37 1.29 -0.08
CA GLN A 66 0.35 2.19 -0.99
C GLN A 66 0.00 3.67 -0.75
N ALA A 67 -1.29 3.96 -0.52
CA ALA A 67 -1.76 5.30 -0.22
C ALA A 67 -1.22 5.81 1.11
N VAL A 68 -1.30 5.01 2.19
CA VAL A 68 -0.72 5.33 3.51
C VAL A 68 0.78 5.64 3.39
N VAL A 69 1.56 4.79 2.73
CA VAL A 69 3.00 5.01 2.53
C VAL A 69 3.28 6.31 1.76
N ALA A 70 2.46 6.62 0.75
CA ALA A 70 2.64 7.82 -0.06
C ALA A 70 2.27 9.10 0.72
N LEU A 71 1.14 9.10 1.43
CA LEU A 71 0.66 10.22 2.25
C LEU A 71 1.59 10.48 3.43
N ASP A 72 2.05 9.44 4.13
CA ASP A 72 3.00 9.58 5.24
C ASP A 72 4.34 10.16 4.77
N ARG A 73 4.83 9.76 3.58
CA ARG A 73 6.03 10.36 2.99
C ARG A 73 5.80 11.81 2.56
N ALA A 74 4.64 12.13 2.00
CA ALA A 74 4.26 13.50 1.63
C ALA A 74 4.26 14.41 2.86
N ALA A 75 3.58 13.97 3.93
CA ALA A 75 3.49 14.66 5.20
C ALA A 75 4.85 15.09 5.76
N ARG A 76 5.83 14.18 5.71
CA ARG A 76 7.19 14.46 6.21
C ARG A 76 8.00 15.43 5.36
N LEU A 77 7.80 15.42 4.04
CA LEU A 77 8.70 16.13 3.13
C LEU A 77 8.20 17.52 2.75
N PHE A 78 6.90 17.72 2.61
CA PHE A 78 6.34 19.02 2.23
C PHE A 78 5.08 19.40 3.03
N GLY A 79 4.81 18.70 4.14
CA GLY A 79 3.72 19.01 5.05
C GLY A 79 2.42 18.25 4.75
N GLU A 80 1.47 18.38 5.66
CA GLU A 80 0.18 17.67 5.65
C GLU A 80 -0.92 18.62 6.15
N ASP A 81 -2.05 18.66 5.44
CA ASP A 81 -3.27 19.32 5.93
C ASP A 81 -4.15 18.35 6.74
N SER A 82 -5.19 18.87 7.39
CA SER A 82 -6.05 18.07 8.27
C SER A 82 -6.81 16.96 7.52
N ASN A 83 -7.21 17.19 6.26
CA ASN A 83 -7.91 16.18 5.48
C ASN A 83 -6.99 15.05 5.06
N ALA A 84 -5.78 15.37 4.56
CA ALA A 84 -4.76 14.39 4.22
C ALA A 84 -4.34 13.57 5.44
N ARG A 85 -4.18 14.22 6.60
CA ARG A 85 -3.92 13.56 7.88
C ARG A 85 -5.01 12.56 8.23
N ALA A 86 -6.25 13.02 8.28
CA ALA A 86 -7.37 12.17 8.60
C ALA A 86 -7.51 11.03 7.59
N ALA A 87 -7.20 11.23 6.31
CA ALA A 87 -7.29 10.18 5.30
C ALA A 87 -6.25 9.09 5.55
N ARG A 88 -5.00 9.50 5.82
CA ARG A 88 -3.91 8.59 6.17
C ARG A 88 -4.23 7.79 7.43
N GLU A 89 -4.72 8.44 8.48
CA GLU A 89 -5.04 7.80 9.76
C GLU A 89 -6.21 6.81 9.62
N GLU A 90 -7.27 7.20 8.91
CA GLU A 90 -8.38 6.30 8.57
C GLU A 90 -7.91 5.09 7.74
N GLY A 91 -6.97 5.30 6.81
CA GLY A 91 -6.36 4.21 6.06
C GLY A 91 -5.57 3.24 6.93
N VAL A 92 -4.85 3.75 7.93
CA VAL A 92 -4.16 2.92 8.93
C VAL A 92 -5.19 2.14 9.76
N ARG A 93 -6.22 2.82 10.27
CA ARG A 93 -7.33 2.19 11.00
C ARG A 93 -8.00 1.09 10.17
N TRP A 94 -8.23 1.30 8.88
CA TRP A 94 -8.83 0.31 7.98
C TRP A 94 -7.93 -0.92 7.78
N LEU A 95 -6.59 -0.73 7.73
CA LEU A 95 -5.64 -1.84 7.65
C LEU A 95 -5.61 -2.65 8.95
N LEU A 96 -5.63 -1.97 10.10
CA LEU A 96 -5.64 -2.60 11.43
C LEU A 96 -6.93 -3.39 11.68
N SER A 97 -8.05 -3.03 11.05
CA SER A 97 -9.29 -3.79 11.11
C SER A 97 -9.34 -4.97 10.12
N CYS A 98 -8.20 -5.60 9.80
CA CYS A 98 -8.19 -6.83 8.99
C CYS A 98 -9.09 -7.89 9.64
N PRO A 99 -10.03 -8.50 8.89
CA PRO A 99 -11.09 -9.34 9.45
C PRO A 99 -10.67 -10.79 9.76
N GLY A 100 -9.42 -11.16 9.46
CA GLY A 100 -8.95 -12.55 9.60
C GLY A 100 -8.78 -12.97 11.08
N PRO A 101 -9.14 -14.21 11.45
CA PRO A 101 -9.03 -14.70 12.83
C PRO A 101 -7.58 -14.91 13.32
N ALA A 102 -6.62 -14.92 12.38
CA ALA A 102 -5.19 -14.84 12.63
C ALA A 102 -4.56 -13.95 11.54
N HIS A 103 -3.84 -12.90 11.94
CA HIS A 103 -3.29 -11.92 10.98
C HIS A 103 -2.17 -12.47 10.09
N ASP A 104 -1.71 -13.71 10.28
CA ASP A 104 -0.73 -14.35 9.40
C ASP A 104 -1.36 -15.14 8.23
N GLY A 105 -2.70 -15.24 8.18
CA GLY A 105 -3.47 -15.86 7.09
C GLY A 105 -4.59 -14.96 6.54
N CYS A 106 -4.54 -13.65 6.80
CA CYS A 106 -5.55 -12.71 6.35
C CYS A 106 -5.55 -12.56 4.83
N GLU A 107 -6.75 -12.57 4.22
CA GLU A 107 -6.95 -12.31 2.77
C GLU A 107 -6.33 -10.97 2.35
N ASP A 108 -6.27 -9.98 3.26
CA ASP A 108 -5.63 -8.69 3.01
C ASP A 108 -4.11 -8.79 2.72
N LEU A 109 -3.46 -9.89 3.12
CA LEU A 109 -2.04 -10.13 2.87
C LEU A 109 -1.79 -10.92 1.58
N GLU A 110 -2.84 -11.47 0.97
CA GLU A 110 -2.74 -12.20 -0.29
C GLU A 110 -2.35 -11.26 -1.42
N SER A 111 -1.46 -11.75 -2.26
CA SER A 111 -0.99 -10.99 -3.39
C SER A 111 -2.08 -10.84 -4.45
N SER A 112 -2.16 -9.65 -5.04
CA SER A 112 -3.19 -9.31 -6.02
C SER A 112 -2.55 -8.83 -7.31
N HIS A 113 -3.36 -8.64 -8.35
CA HIS A 113 -2.91 -8.04 -9.59
C HIS A 113 -3.93 -7.05 -10.13
N ASP A 114 -3.43 -6.01 -10.77
CA ASP A 114 -4.20 -5.06 -11.55
C ASP A 114 -3.87 -5.18 -13.02
N THR A 115 -4.82 -4.77 -13.85
CA THR A 115 -4.61 -4.61 -15.28
C THR A 115 -4.65 -3.13 -15.64
N VAL A 116 -3.54 -2.60 -16.14
CA VAL A 116 -3.46 -1.28 -16.74
C VAL A 116 -3.62 -1.44 -18.24
N ARG A 117 -4.63 -0.77 -18.81
CA ARG A 117 -4.84 -0.72 -20.26
C ARG A 117 -4.42 0.64 -20.76
N ARG A 118 -3.57 0.66 -21.79
CA ARG A 118 -3.26 1.87 -22.55
C ARG A 118 -3.71 1.68 -23.99
N PRO A 119 -4.26 2.72 -24.65
CA PRO A 119 -4.48 2.68 -26.09
C PRO A 119 -3.17 2.34 -26.81
N HIS A 120 -3.24 1.49 -27.84
CA HIS A 120 -2.09 1.20 -28.69
C HIS A 120 -1.70 2.48 -29.45
N PRO A 121 -0.41 2.84 -29.52
CA PRO A 121 0.04 4.14 -30.03
C PRO A 121 -0.32 4.39 -31.50
N VAL A 122 -0.56 3.34 -32.28
CA VAL A 122 -0.85 3.42 -33.73
C VAL A 122 -2.28 2.99 -34.07
N ASP A 123 -2.99 2.30 -33.17
CA ASP A 123 -4.30 1.74 -33.44
C ASP A 123 -5.23 1.91 -32.24
N ALA A 124 -6.09 2.93 -32.29
CA ALA A 124 -6.99 3.27 -31.21
C ALA A 124 -8.06 2.18 -30.92
N SER A 125 -8.25 1.21 -31.81
CA SER A 125 -9.14 0.06 -31.57
C SER A 125 -8.47 -1.01 -30.69
N ARG A 126 -7.14 -0.96 -30.54
CA ARG A 126 -6.35 -1.91 -29.75
C ARG A 126 -5.89 -1.30 -28.43
N HIS A 127 -5.75 -2.17 -27.43
CA HIS A 127 -5.22 -1.82 -26.13
C HIS A 127 -4.01 -2.69 -25.84
N GLU A 128 -2.92 -2.06 -25.39
CA GLU A 128 -1.85 -2.77 -24.71
C GLU A 128 -2.27 -2.99 -23.26
N VAL A 129 -2.03 -4.20 -22.77
CA VAL A 129 -2.47 -4.66 -21.46
C VAL A 129 -1.24 -4.97 -20.62
N LEU A 130 -1.02 -4.19 -19.58
CA LEU A 130 0.04 -4.41 -18.60
C LEU A 130 -0.58 -5.00 -17.32
N SER A 131 -0.15 -6.21 -16.95
CA SER A 131 -0.49 -6.79 -15.66
C SER A 131 0.52 -6.31 -14.60
N VAL A 132 0.03 -5.65 -13.57
CA VAL A 132 0.81 -5.19 -12.43
C VAL A 132 0.45 -6.08 -11.25
N ARG A 133 1.36 -6.97 -10.86
CA ARG A 133 1.16 -7.78 -9.65
C ARG A 133 1.65 -7.00 -8.43
N HIS A 134 1.03 -7.24 -7.28
CA HIS A 134 1.30 -6.55 -6.03
C HIS A 134 1.58 -7.54 -4.93
N PHE A 135 2.72 -7.37 -4.24
CA PHE A 135 3.05 -8.14 -3.06
C PHE A 135 2.40 -7.49 -1.83
N ALA A 136 1.13 -7.81 -1.57
CA ALA A 136 0.29 -7.11 -0.60
C ALA A 136 0.90 -7.12 0.81
N ALA A 137 1.34 -8.28 1.30
CA ALA A 137 1.98 -8.39 2.61
C ALA A 137 3.19 -7.44 2.77
N ALA A 138 4.04 -7.31 1.75
CA ALA A 138 5.18 -6.40 1.78
C ALA A 138 4.75 -4.93 1.81
N TRP A 139 3.65 -4.56 1.14
CA TRP A 139 3.11 -3.21 1.18
C TRP A 139 2.44 -2.89 2.51
N VAL A 140 1.64 -3.80 3.06
CA VAL A 140 1.00 -3.66 4.38
C VAL A 140 2.07 -3.48 5.46
N MET A 141 3.10 -4.33 5.47
CA MET A 141 4.22 -4.20 6.40
C MET A 141 4.90 -2.82 6.30
N ARG A 142 5.13 -2.32 5.08
CA ARG A 142 5.72 -0.99 4.88
C ARG A 142 4.80 0.15 5.32
N ALA A 143 3.49 -0.01 5.22
CA ALA A 143 2.53 0.97 5.71
C ALA A 143 2.52 1.02 7.24
N LEU A 144 2.50 -0.13 7.90
CA LEU A 144 2.50 -0.25 9.37
C LEU A 144 3.79 0.27 10.00
N LEU A 145 4.93 0.14 9.30
CA LEU A 145 6.22 0.66 9.74
C LEU A 145 6.40 2.18 9.48
N THR A 146 5.38 2.87 8.95
CA THR A 146 5.47 4.31 8.83
C THR A 146 5.38 5.00 10.20
N PRO A 147 6.12 6.09 10.46
CA PRO A 147 6.00 6.86 11.70
C PRO A 147 4.58 7.34 11.96
N GLY A 148 3.83 7.71 10.91
CA GLY A 148 2.42 8.06 11.01
C GLY A 148 1.57 6.90 11.52
N ALA A 149 1.76 5.68 11.00
CA ALA A 149 1.01 4.51 11.46
C ALA A 149 1.35 4.11 12.90
N VAL A 150 2.63 4.13 13.28
CA VAL A 150 3.07 3.83 14.67
C VAL A 150 2.44 4.83 15.65
N ARG A 151 2.45 6.13 15.31
CA ARG A 151 1.81 7.15 16.16
C ARG A 151 0.31 6.97 16.24
N THR A 152 -0.38 6.71 15.12
CA THR A 152 -1.82 6.44 15.11
C THR A 152 -2.19 5.24 15.99
N ALA A 153 -1.40 4.16 15.94
CA ALA A 153 -1.62 3.01 16.80
C ALA A 153 -1.43 3.36 18.29
N ALA A 154 -0.38 4.11 18.63
CA ALA A 154 -0.10 4.52 20.01
C ALA A 154 -1.14 5.50 20.58
N ASP A 155 -1.51 6.52 19.82
CA ASP A 155 -2.48 7.54 20.24
C ASP A 155 -3.88 6.95 20.51
N GLU A 156 -4.17 5.78 19.95
CA GLU A 156 -5.48 5.11 20.03
C GLU A 156 -5.48 3.81 20.85
N GLY A 157 -4.36 3.43 21.46
CA GLY A 157 -4.29 2.19 22.23
C GLY A 157 -4.40 0.91 21.37
N GLN A 158 -4.02 0.97 20.09
CA GLN A 158 -4.08 -0.12 19.12
C GLN A 158 -2.72 -0.80 18.88
N GLU A 159 -1.75 -0.62 19.78
CA GLU A 159 -0.39 -1.16 19.63
C GLU A 159 -0.38 -2.68 19.53
N ALA A 160 -1.22 -3.37 20.31
CA ALA A 160 -1.31 -4.83 20.24
C ALA A 160 -1.76 -5.32 18.86
N ALA A 161 -2.83 -4.73 18.31
CA ALA A 161 -3.33 -5.05 16.97
C ALA A 161 -2.30 -4.70 15.88
N TRP A 162 -1.62 -3.56 16.05
CA TRP A 162 -0.53 -3.16 15.17
C TRP A 162 0.64 -4.14 15.17
N GLN A 163 1.10 -4.59 16.36
CA GLN A 163 2.17 -5.56 16.50
C GLN A 163 1.80 -6.91 15.88
N GLU A 164 0.56 -7.36 16.10
CA GLU A 164 0.06 -8.63 15.60
C GLU A 164 -0.01 -8.63 14.07
N LEU A 165 -0.61 -7.60 13.47
CA LEU A 165 -0.69 -7.47 12.01
C LEU A 165 0.69 -7.28 11.37
N LEU A 166 1.58 -6.52 12.00
CA LEU A 166 2.96 -6.36 11.53
C LEU A 166 3.69 -7.71 11.49
N SER A 167 3.55 -8.50 12.57
CA SER A 167 4.15 -9.84 12.68
C SER A 167 3.57 -10.81 11.64
N GLY A 168 2.24 -10.78 11.44
CA GLY A 168 1.56 -11.58 10.41
C GLY A 168 2.00 -11.23 9.00
N ALA A 169 2.13 -9.94 8.68
CA ALA A 169 2.64 -9.47 7.41
C ALA A 169 4.12 -9.89 7.19
N ALA A 170 4.96 -9.78 8.22
CA ALA A 170 6.35 -10.23 8.16
C ALA A 170 6.46 -11.74 7.93
N ALA A 171 5.66 -12.54 8.66
CA ALA A 171 5.60 -13.99 8.49
C ALA A 171 5.12 -14.39 7.09
N SER A 172 4.10 -13.70 6.56
CA SER A 172 3.59 -13.92 5.20
C SER A 172 4.65 -13.62 4.15
N VAL A 173 5.38 -12.50 4.29
CA VAL A 173 6.51 -12.20 3.39
C VAL A 173 7.59 -13.27 3.50
N TRP A 174 7.97 -13.67 4.71
CA TRP A 174 9.01 -14.68 4.92
C TRP A 174 8.67 -16.07 4.38
N ARG A 175 7.41 -16.52 4.49
CA ARG A 175 7.00 -17.86 4.00
C ARG A 175 6.91 -17.97 2.49
N GLN A 176 6.77 -16.84 1.79
CA GLN A 176 6.63 -16.81 0.33
C GLN A 176 7.97 -16.83 -0.43
N GLN A 177 9.12 -16.86 0.26
CA GLN A 177 10.41 -17.04 -0.41
C GLN A 177 10.85 -18.50 -0.42
N ASP A 178 11.59 -18.86 -1.47
CA ASP A 178 12.41 -20.06 -1.55
C ASP A 178 13.83 -19.64 -1.94
N GLY A 179 14.83 -20.05 -1.15
CA GLY A 179 16.24 -19.69 -1.38
C GLY A 179 16.54 -18.18 -1.40
N GLY A 180 15.72 -17.34 -0.75
CA GLY A 180 15.81 -15.89 -0.77
C GLY A 180 15.18 -15.22 -2.00
N ILE A 181 14.44 -15.99 -2.82
CA ILE A 181 13.76 -15.53 -4.01
C ILE A 181 12.26 -15.64 -3.79
N TRP A 182 11.54 -14.55 -4.08
CA TRP A 182 10.08 -14.56 -4.08
C TRP A 182 9.59 -14.88 -5.48
N SER A 183 8.76 -15.91 -5.57
CA SER A 183 8.14 -16.32 -6.81
C SER A 183 6.63 -16.19 -6.76
N TRP A 184 6.06 -15.95 -7.92
CA TRP A 184 4.67 -16.21 -8.18
C TRP A 184 4.43 -17.67 -8.55
N ASP A 185 3.20 -18.12 -8.34
CA ASP A 185 2.61 -19.36 -8.82
C ASP A 185 2.93 -19.63 -10.31
N GLY A 186 3.86 -20.59 -10.50
CA GLY A 186 4.15 -21.44 -11.68
C GLY A 186 3.93 -20.87 -13.08
N GLY A 187 4.91 -20.19 -13.65
CA GLY A 187 5.01 -19.86 -15.08
C GLY A 187 6.32 -19.15 -15.45
N ASP A 188 6.57 -18.85 -16.72
CA ASP A 188 7.82 -18.21 -17.20
C ASP A 188 8.08 -16.81 -16.60
N LEU A 189 7.07 -16.20 -15.97
CA LEU A 189 7.15 -14.94 -15.22
C LEU A 189 7.13 -15.16 -13.69
N ALA A 190 7.43 -16.38 -13.23
CA ALA A 190 7.37 -16.78 -11.83
C ALA A 190 8.41 -16.09 -10.95
N TYR A 191 9.51 -15.54 -11.49
CA TYR A 191 10.58 -14.94 -10.68
C TYR A 191 10.76 -13.44 -10.95
N PRO A 192 9.77 -12.58 -10.66
CA PRO A 192 9.98 -11.16 -10.84
C PRO A 192 10.99 -10.63 -9.83
N MET A 193 12.12 -10.15 -10.33
CA MET A 193 13.13 -9.44 -9.52
C MET A 193 12.52 -8.33 -8.66
N TRP A 194 11.45 -7.68 -9.12
CA TRP A 194 10.78 -6.62 -8.37
C TRP A 194 10.06 -7.15 -7.11
N MET A 195 9.54 -8.38 -7.12
CA MET A 195 8.90 -8.98 -5.94
C MET A 195 9.95 -9.34 -4.90
N THR A 196 11.08 -9.91 -5.35
CA THR A 196 12.24 -10.16 -4.49
C THR A 196 12.77 -8.87 -3.88
N TYR A 197 12.89 -7.79 -4.67
CA TYR A 197 13.26 -6.48 -4.17
C TYR A 197 12.27 -5.95 -3.12
N GLN A 198 10.95 -6.10 -3.36
CA GLN A 198 9.92 -5.68 -2.40
C GLN A 198 9.98 -6.49 -1.11
N GLY A 199 10.12 -7.82 -1.18
CA GLY A 199 10.24 -8.71 -0.03
C GLY A 199 11.47 -8.37 0.82
N LEU A 200 12.65 -8.30 0.21
CA LEU A 200 13.90 -7.93 0.89
C LEU A 200 13.83 -6.53 1.51
N SER A 201 13.33 -5.54 0.76
CA SER A 201 13.22 -4.16 1.26
C SER A 201 12.31 -4.09 2.48
N ALA A 202 11.21 -4.84 2.47
CA ALA A 202 10.23 -4.85 3.54
C ALA A 202 10.80 -5.58 4.77
N LEU A 203 11.38 -6.78 4.61
CA LEU A 203 12.00 -7.52 5.72
C LEU A 203 13.17 -6.76 6.36
N ARG A 204 13.99 -6.08 5.55
CA ARG A 204 15.05 -5.21 6.07
C ARG A 204 14.48 -4.07 6.91
N ALA A 205 13.42 -3.41 6.44
CA ALA A 205 12.78 -2.33 7.18
C ALA A 205 12.22 -2.84 8.52
N HIS A 206 11.58 -4.01 8.51
CA HIS A 206 11.10 -4.68 9.72
C HIS A 206 12.24 -4.99 10.68
N ALA A 207 13.34 -5.59 10.22
CA ALA A 207 14.49 -5.91 11.07
C ALA A 207 15.13 -4.66 11.70
N VAL A 208 15.31 -3.59 10.91
CA VAL A 208 15.84 -2.31 11.42
C VAL A 208 14.91 -1.68 12.47
N TRP A 209 13.61 -1.87 12.32
CA TRP A 209 12.64 -1.35 13.29
C TRP A 209 12.60 -2.20 14.56
N MET A 210 12.58 -3.53 14.44
CA MET A 210 12.47 -4.47 15.57
C MET A 210 13.75 -4.57 16.41
N TYR A 211 14.92 -4.45 15.77
CA TYR A 211 16.22 -4.70 16.40
C TYR A 211 17.05 -3.41 16.51
N GLN A 212 16.46 -2.36 17.06
CA GLN A 212 17.23 -1.16 17.38
C GLN A 212 18.18 -1.45 18.55
N PRO A 213 19.47 -1.10 18.44
CA PRO A 213 20.36 -1.17 19.60
C PRO A 213 19.78 -0.29 20.70
N GLY A 214 19.65 -0.85 21.91
CA GLY A 214 19.02 -0.17 23.04
C GLY A 214 19.61 1.22 23.23
N THR A 215 18.73 2.23 23.26
CA THR A 215 19.05 3.60 23.67
C THR A 215 19.32 3.67 25.16
#